data_AF-A0A3M5XW07-F1
#
_entry.id   AF-A0A3M5XW07-F1
#
_cell.length_a   1.000
_cell.length_b   1.000
_cell.length_c   1.000
_cell.angle_alpha   90.00
_cell.angle_beta   90.00
_cell.angle_gamma   90.00
#
_symmetry.space_group_name_H-M   'P 1'
#
loop_
_entity.id
_entity.type
_entity.pdbx_description
1 polymer ?
#
loop_
_entity_poly.entity_id
_entity_poly.type
_entity_poly.pdbx_seq_one_letter_code
_entity_poly.pdbx_strand_id
1 'polypeptide(L)'
;MCNLLADGCEQPLLYLIDPPAPDAGTELARIDEEHIQQVFQREFSARRALNTAASTASEDASRYLQSLIVCCQNNMASMADHRPAQLIDTRARLFIATRPNPYGMGSAWQMADLQRAWQDLLPHLLSWQPLDTDHYGIVAAPWAQLIAEMINADLPAGEG
;
A
#
# COMPACT_ATOMS: atom_id res chain seq x y z
N MET A 1 27.04 -3.85 -5.96
CA MET A 1 25.97 -4.38 -6.82
C MET A 1 25.85 -5.86 -6.54
N CYS A 2 24.95 -6.25 -5.63
CA CYS A 2 24.70 -7.66 -5.35
C CYS A 2 23.68 -8.18 -6.36
N ASN A 3 24.16 -8.78 -7.45
CA ASN A 3 23.36 -9.69 -8.27
C ASN A 3 23.18 -10.98 -7.46
N LEU A 4 22.05 -11.07 -6.76
CA LEU A 4 21.56 -12.30 -6.11
C LEU A 4 20.20 -12.65 -6.72
N LEU A 5 20.14 -12.73 -8.04
CA LEU A 5 19.19 -13.62 -8.70
C LEU A 5 20.05 -14.72 -9.30
N ALA A 6 19.87 -15.94 -8.79
CA ALA A 6 20.44 -17.11 -9.42
C ALA A 6 19.97 -17.13 -10.88
N ASP A 7 20.90 -17.25 -11.83
CA ASP A 7 20.59 -17.40 -13.24
C ASP A 7 19.54 -18.52 -13.40
N GLY A 8 18.32 -18.15 -13.81
CA GLY A 8 17.23 -19.10 -14.06
C GLY A 8 15.98 -18.99 -13.16
N CYS A 9 15.90 -18.06 -12.22
CA CYS A 9 14.62 -17.78 -11.54
C CYS A 9 13.76 -16.86 -12.43
N GLU A 10 12.58 -17.33 -12.86
CA GLU A 10 11.61 -16.47 -13.55
C GLU A 10 11.26 -15.28 -12.64
N GLN A 11 11.23 -14.07 -13.19
CA GLN A 11 10.80 -12.92 -12.40
C GLN A 11 9.34 -13.11 -11.97
N PRO A 12 9.04 -13.04 -10.66
CA PRO A 12 7.67 -13.16 -10.19
C PRO A 12 6.83 -12.00 -10.71
N LEU A 13 5.53 -12.24 -10.90
CA LEU A 13 4.57 -11.20 -11.20
C LEU A 13 4.41 -10.28 -9.99
N LEU A 14 4.63 -8.98 -10.17
CA LEU A 14 4.45 -7.96 -9.15
C LEU A 14 2.98 -7.52 -9.07
N TYR A 15 2.40 -7.53 -7.87
CA TYR A 15 1.06 -6.98 -7.61
C TYR A 15 1.19 -5.76 -6.71
N LEU A 16 0.70 -4.62 -7.21
CA LEU A 16 0.67 -3.36 -6.47
C LEU A 16 -0.79 -3.02 -6.13
N ILE A 17 -1.07 -2.87 -4.85
CA ILE A 17 -2.42 -2.57 -4.33
C ILE A 17 -2.39 -1.17 -3.72
N ASP A 18 -3.04 -0.25 -4.43
CA ASP A 18 -3.18 1.16 -4.09
C ASP A 18 -1.90 1.84 -3.58
N PRO A 19 -0.75 1.69 -4.28
CA PRO A 19 0.46 2.35 -3.84
C PRO A 19 0.34 3.87 -4.06
N PRO A 20 1.06 4.69 -3.26
CA PRO A 20 1.14 6.12 -3.51
C PRO A 20 1.77 6.42 -4.88
N ALA A 21 1.76 7.68 -5.33
CA ALA A 21 2.56 8.05 -6.50
C ALA A 21 4.04 7.67 -6.29
N PRO A 22 4.78 7.21 -7.32
CA PRO A 22 6.16 6.75 -7.14
C PRO A 22 7.13 7.81 -6.59
N ASP A 23 6.79 9.09 -6.77
CA ASP A 23 7.52 10.25 -6.29
C ASP A 23 6.82 10.97 -5.13
N ALA A 24 5.79 10.34 -4.53
CA ALA A 24 5.02 10.90 -3.42
C ALA A 24 5.84 11.13 -2.15
N GLY A 25 7.10 10.68 -2.08
CA GLY A 25 7.97 10.85 -0.91
C GLY A 25 7.98 12.28 -0.36
N THR A 26 8.01 13.28 -1.24
CA THR A 26 8.01 14.70 -0.84
C THR A 26 6.68 15.15 -0.25
N GLU A 27 5.56 14.61 -0.72
CA GLU A 27 4.22 14.88 -0.17
C GLU A 27 4.04 14.15 1.17
N LEU A 28 4.45 12.88 1.22
CA LEU A 28 4.41 12.02 2.41
C LEU A 28 5.22 12.62 3.57
N ALA A 29 6.39 13.21 3.26
CA ALA A 29 7.24 13.85 4.26
C ALA A 29 6.62 15.12 4.90
N ARG A 30 5.55 15.68 4.31
CA ARG A 30 4.84 16.85 4.87
C ARG A 30 3.76 16.45 5.88
N ILE A 31 3.45 15.17 6.00
CA ILE A 31 2.50 14.69 6.98
C ILE A 31 3.15 14.82 8.36
N ASP A 32 2.58 15.67 9.18
CA ASP A 32 3.08 15.88 10.54
C ASP A 32 2.75 14.69 11.46
N GLU A 33 3.50 14.62 12.56
CA GLU A 33 3.32 13.60 13.58
C GLU A 33 1.90 13.59 14.16
N GLU A 34 1.28 14.77 14.31
CA GLU A 34 -0.04 14.90 14.90
C GLU A 34 -1.10 14.22 14.02
N HIS A 35 -1.05 14.43 12.70
CA HIS A 35 -1.95 13.79 11.74
C HIS A 35 -1.80 12.27 11.75
N ILE A 36 -0.57 11.76 11.81
CA ILE A 36 -0.30 10.31 11.91
C ILE A 36 -0.90 9.75 13.19
N GLN A 37 -0.68 10.42 14.32
CA GLN A 37 -1.24 10.02 15.61
C GLN A 37 -2.77 10.00 15.58
N GLN A 38 -3.40 11.03 15.01
CA GLN A 38 -4.86 11.12 14.87
C GLN A 38 -5.42 9.98 14.00
N VAL A 39 -4.76 9.65 12.88
CA VAL A 39 -5.13 8.52 12.01
C VAL A 39 -5.12 7.23 12.81
N PHE A 40 -4.00 6.90 13.46
CA PHE A 40 -3.88 5.65 14.20
C PHE A 40 -4.78 5.58 15.42
N GLN A 41 -4.99 6.68 16.15
CA GLN A 41 -5.93 6.71 17.29
C GLN A 41 -7.36 6.44 16.83
N ARG A 42 -7.80 7.01 15.70
CA ARG A 42 -9.13 6.78 15.15
C ARG A 42 -9.30 5.32 14.68
N GLU A 43 -8.34 4.81 13.92
CA GLU A 43 -8.32 3.41 13.46
C GLU A 43 -8.34 2.43 14.63
N PHE A 44 -7.51 2.67 15.64
CA PHE A 44 -7.41 1.81 16.82
C PHE A 44 -8.68 1.86 17.67
N SER A 45 -9.29 3.04 17.82
CA SER A 45 -10.56 3.20 18.53
C SER A 45 -11.72 2.50 17.82
N ALA A 46 -11.80 2.60 16.49
CA ALA A 46 -12.80 1.90 15.70
C ALA A 46 -12.70 0.37 15.86
N ARG A 47 -11.48 -0.18 15.83
CA ARG A 47 -11.21 -1.62 16.03
C ARG A 47 -11.45 -2.08 17.47
N ARG A 48 -11.21 -1.23 18.47
CA ARG A 48 -11.48 -1.54 19.88
C ARG A 48 -12.98 -1.49 20.21
N ALA A 49 -13.74 -0.57 19.60
CA ALA A 49 -15.21 -0.53 19.77
C ALA A 49 -15.89 -1.84 19.33
N LEU A 50 -15.29 -2.56 18.37
CA LEU A 50 -15.72 -3.89 17.93
C LEU A 50 -15.30 -5.02 18.89
N ASN A 51 -14.32 -4.79 19.77
CA ASN A 51 -13.73 -5.80 20.67
C ASN A 51 -13.91 -5.37 22.14
N THR A 52 -15.03 -5.78 22.77
CA THR A 52 -15.46 -5.38 24.12
C THR A 52 -14.72 -6.07 25.29
N ALA A 53 -13.46 -6.47 25.13
CA ALA A 53 -12.71 -7.19 26.16
C ALA A 53 -11.56 -6.37 26.80
N ALA A 54 -11.81 -6.02 28.08
CA ALA A 54 -10.87 -5.94 29.20
C ALA A 54 -9.89 -4.74 29.34
N SER A 55 -10.04 -4.08 30.48
CA SER A 55 -9.37 -2.93 31.05
C SER A 55 -7.89 -3.10 31.44
N THR A 56 -7.29 -4.29 31.28
CA THR A 56 -5.83 -4.49 31.37
C THR A 56 -5.12 -4.33 30.02
N ALA A 57 -5.88 -4.28 28.92
CA ALA A 57 -5.38 -4.07 27.57
C ALA A 57 -4.92 -2.63 27.28
N SER A 58 -5.03 -1.70 28.24
CA SER A 58 -4.83 -0.26 27.99
C SER A 58 -3.37 0.14 27.81
N GLU A 59 -2.47 -0.32 28.68
CA GLU A 59 -1.04 0.02 28.62
C GLU A 59 -0.34 -0.67 27.44
N ASP A 60 -0.62 -1.95 27.23
CA ASP A 60 -0.07 -2.70 26.08
C ASP A 60 -0.63 -2.18 24.75
N ALA A 61 -1.90 -1.80 24.69
CA ALA A 61 -2.45 -1.13 23.51
C ALA A 61 -1.80 0.23 23.25
N SER A 62 -1.47 0.99 24.30
CA SER A 62 -0.79 2.28 24.17
C SER A 62 0.64 2.11 23.66
N ARG A 63 1.39 1.12 24.17
CA ARG A 63 2.72 0.77 23.67
C ARG A 63 2.69 0.28 22.23
N TYR A 64 1.70 -0.54 21.89
CA TYR A 64 1.50 -1.03 20.53
C TYR A 64 1.17 0.12 19.56
N LEU A 65 0.25 1.01 19.93
CA LEU A 65 -0.07 2.21 19.17
C LEU A 65 1.17 3.07 18.92
N GLN A 66 1.98 3.31 19.96
CA GLN A 66 3.23 4.05 19.81
C GLN A 66 4.20 3.37 18.83
N SER A 67 4.26 2.03 18.86
CA SER A 67 5.12 1.26 17.96
C SER A 67 4.66 1.38 16.50
N LEU A 68 3.35 1.41 16.25
CA LEU A 68 2.79 1.65 14.92
C LEU A 68 3.10 3.06 14.40
N ILE A 69 2.98 4.08 15.27
CA ILE A 69 3.29 5.47 14.92
C ILE A 69 4.78 5.59 14.54
N VAL A 70 5.69 5.08 15.37
CA VAL A 70 7.14 5.13 15.09
C VAL A 70 7.49 4.34 13.82
N CYS A 71 6.87 3.19 13.60
CA CYS A 71 7.06 2.42 12.37
C CYS A 71 6.61 3.21 11.14
N CYS A 72 5.44 3.85 11.20
CA CYS A 72 4.93 4.69 10.12
C CYS A 72 5.88 5.86 9.82
N GLN A 73 6.34 6.57 10.85
CA GLN A 73 7.31 7.66 10.73
C GLN A 73 8.60 7.21 10.03
N ASN A 74 9.16 6.07 10.44
CA ASN A 74 10.36 5.52 9.84
C ASN A 74 10.15 5.14 8.36
N ASN A 75 8.99 4.57 8.03
CA ASN A 75 8.64 4.25 6.64
C ASN A 75 8.47 5.52 5.79
N MET A 76 7.87 6.58 6.32
CA MET A 76 7.75 7.85 5.57
C MET A 76 9.10 8.53 5.40
N ALA A 77 9.95 8.52 6.43
CA ALA A 77 11.31 9.04 6.34
C ALA A 77 12.14 8.30 5.29
N SER A 78 12.00 6.97 5.18
CA SER A 78 12.70 6.19 4.15
C SER A 78 12.18 6.47 2.74
N MET A 79 10.91 6.86 2.60
CA MET A 79 10.30 7.21 1.31
C MET A 79 10.62 8.64 0.84
N ALA A 80 10.97 9.57 1.73
CA ALA A 80 11.07 11.01 1.44
C ALA A 80 11.84 11.33 0.15
N ASP A 81 13.08 10.84 0.07
CA ASP A 81 13.97 11.01 -1.08
C ASP A 81 14.07 9.75 -1.94
N HIS A 82 13.33 8.70 -1.59
CA HIS A 82 13.36 7.47 -2.36
C HIS A 82 12.65 7.68 -3.70
N ARG A 83 13.31 7.27 -4.77
CA ARG A 83 12.72 7.14 -6.10
C ARG A 83 13.00 5.73 -6.59
N PRO A 84 11.96 4.92 -6.83
CA PRO A 84 12.16 3.57 -7.36
C PRO A 84 12.81 3.65 -8.74
N ALA A 85 13.72 2.73 -9.01
CA ALA A 85 14.29 2.56 -10.34
C ALA A 85 13.24 1.91 -11.28
N GLN A 86 13.41 2.11 -12.58
CA GLN A 86 12.59 1.43 -13.57
C GLN A 86 12.81 -0.08 -13.50
N LEU A 87 11.72 -0.85 -13.46
CA LEU A 87 11.75 -2.31 -13.46
C LEU A 87 11.45 -2.82 -14.87
N ILE A 88 12.46 -2.74 -15.73
CA ILE A 88 12.32 -2.96 -17.18
C ILE A 88 11.88 -4.37 -17.57
N ASP A 89 12.17 -5.39 -16.75
CA ASP A 89 11.85 -6.79 -17.05
C ASP A 89 10.68 -7.32 -16.20
N THR A 90 10.18 -6.52 -15.26
CA THR A 90 9.19 -6.96 -14.28
C THR A 90 7.78 -6.76 -14.81
N ARG A 91 7.08 -7.88 -14.98
CA ARG A 91 5.65 -7.87 -15.24
C ARG A 91 4.92 -7.43 -13.97
N ALA A 92 3.93 -6.56 -14.11
CA ALA A 92 3.19 -6.04 -12.97
C ALA A 92 1.68 -5.94 -13.23
N ARG A 93 0.87 -6.05 -12.17
CA ARG A 93 -0.54 -5.65 -12.14
C ARG A 93 -0.73 -4.63 -11.04
N LEU A 94 -1.54 -3.62 -11.30
CA LEU A 94 -1.75 -2.52 -10.39
C LEU A 94 -3.25 -2.28 -10.19
N PHE A 95 -3.68 -2.24 -8.93
CA PHE A 95 -5.05 -1.95 -8.50
C PHE A 95 -5.05 -0.60 -7.78
N ILE A 96 -5.96 0.31 -8.13
CA ILE A 96 -6.07 1.65 -7.51
C ILE A 96 -7.47 1.87 -6.96
N ALA A 97 -7.55 2.42 -5.75
CA ALA A 97 -8.79 2.92 -5.18
C ALA A 97 -9.16 4.27 -5.82
N THR A 98 -10.37 4.39 -6.36
CA THR A 98 -10.81 5.63 -7.04
C THR A 98 -11.48 6.64 -6.12
N ARG A 99 -11.89 6.22 -4.91
CA ARG A 99 -12.50 7.12 -3.92
C ARG A 99 -11.41 7.77 -3.07
N PRO A 100 -11.57 9.04 -2.68
CA PRO A 100 -10.59 9.74 -1.87
C PRO A 100 -10.26 8.99 -0.58
N ASN A 101 -8.99 9.02 -0.18
CA ASN A 101 -8.58 8.51 1.12
C ASN A 101 -9.32 9.32 2.22
N PRO A 102 -9.92 8.66 3.23
CA PRO A 102 -10.66 9.33 4.30
C PRO A 102 -9.79 10.21 5.22
N TYR A 103 -8.47 10.21 5.02
CA TYR A 103 -7.49 11.06 5.71
C TYR A 103 -6.83 12.10 4.77
N GLY A 104 -7.35 12.26 3.55
CA GLY A 104 -6.94 13.30 2.60
C GLY A 104 -5.69 12.97 1.76
N MET A 105 -5.04 11.83 2.03
CA MET A 105 -3.86 11.36 1.32
C MET A 105 -4.12 11.16 -0.18
N GLY A 106 -3.26 11.73 -1.02
CA GLY A 106 -3.36 11.57 -2.48
C GLY A 106 -4.60 12.21 -3.11
N SER A 107 -5.36 13.01 -2.35
CA SER A 107 -6.60 13.66 -2.84
C SER A 107 -6.37 14.65 -4.00
N ALA A 108 -5.14 15.15 -4.14
CA ALA A 108 -4.74 16.01 -5.25
C ALA A 108 -4.25 15.23 -6.49
N TRP A 109 -4.08 13.92 -6.41
CA TRP A 109 -3.55 13.13 -7.52
C TRP A 109 -4.60 12.94 -8.61
N GLN A 110 -4.25 13.34 -9.82
CA GLN A 110 -5.04 13.01 -11.00
C GLN A 110 -4.74 11.57 -11.40
N MET A 111 -5.78 10.75 -11.55
CA MET A 111 -5.65 9.34 -11.91
C MET A 111 -4.83 9.11 -13.19
N ALA A 112 -4.99 9.97 -14.19
CA ALA A 112 -4.24 9.88 -15.45
C ALA A 112 -2.73 10.14 -15.27
N ASP A 113 -2.36 11.05 -14.38
CA ASP A 113 -0.96 11.37 -14.09
C ASP A 113 -0.33 10.26 -13.23
N LEU A 114 -1.08 9.74 -12.26
CA LEU A 114 -0.67 8.59 -11.44
C LEU A 114 -0.42 7.36 -12.30
N GLN A 115 -1.34 7.06 -13.24
CA GLN A 115 -1.18 5.95 -14.17
C GLN A 115 0.08 6.11 -15.03
N ARG A 116 0.33 7.32 -15.56
CA ARG A 116 1.51 7.60 -16.38
C ARG A 116 2.80 7.40 -15.57
N ALA A 117 2.86 7.95 -14.36
CA ALA A 117 4.03 7.82 -13.49
C ALA A 117 4.36 6.35 -13.18
N TRP A 118 3.36 5.51 -12.92
CA TRP A 118 3.55 4.08 -12.72
C TRP A 118 3.95 3.33 -14.00
N GLN A 119 3.35 3.69 -15.15
CA GLN A 119 3.68 3.09 -16.44
C GLN A 119 5.13 3.36 -16.87
N ASP A 120 5.67 4.55 -16.55
CA ASP A 120 7.06 4.91 -16.83
C ASP A 120 8.05 4.03 -16.07
N LEU A 121 7.70 3.62 -14.83
CA LEU A 121 8.53 2.74 -14.00
C LEU A 121 8.32 1.25 -14.27
N LEU A 122 7.14 0.88 -14.78
CA LEU A 122 6.74 -0.50 -15.04
C LEU A 122 6.35 -0.67 -16.52
N PRO A 123 7.33 -0.71 -17.46
CA PRO A 123 7.04 -0.84 -18.89
C PRO A 123 6.21 -2.08 -19.25
N HIS A 124 6.30 -3.14 -18.44
CA HIS A 124 5.54 -4.38 -18.58
C HIS A 124 4.32 -4.48 -17.66
N LEU A 125 3.64 -3.35 -17.42
CA LEU A 125 2.36 -3.32 -16.72
C LEU A 125 1.29 -4.09 -17.53
N LEU A 126 0.85 -5.23 -16.99
CA LEU A 126 -0.17 -6.10 -17.59
C LEU A 126 -1.59 -5.54 -17.44
N SER A 127 -1.85 -4.84 -16.33
CA SER A 127 -3.15 -4.23 -16.09
C SER A 127 -3.09 -3.08 -15.10
N TRP A 128 -3.89 -2.05 -15.36
CA TRP A 128 -4.26 -0.99 -14.44
C TRP A 128 -5.75 -1.14 -14.10
N GLN A 129 -6.08 -1.39 -12.84
CA GLN A 129 -7.44 -1.70 -12.39
C GLN A 129 -7.95 -0.65 -11.40
N PRO A 130 -8.75 0.33 -11.86
CA PRO A 130 -9.45 1.23 -10.95
C PRO A 130 -10.63 0.51 -10.29
N LEU A 131 -10.69 0.55 -8.96
CA LEU A 131 -11.73 -0.07 -8.13
C LEU A 131 -12.53 1.02 -7.40
N ASP A 132 -13.86 0.92 -7.42
CA ASP A 132 -14.77 1.90 -6.81
C ASP A 132 -14.83 1.74 -5.29
N THR A 133 -13.73 2.11 -4.64
CA THR A 133 -13.51 2.02 -3.21
C THR A 133 -12.43 3.00 -2.77
N ASP A 134 -12.22 3.13 -1.46
CA ASP A 134 -11.10 3.89 -0.91
C ASP A 134 -9.93 2.96 -0.54
N HIS A 135 -8.83 3.55 -0.07
CA HIS A 135 -7.62 2.83 0.37
C HIS A 135 -7.87 1.72 1.41
N TYR A 136 -8.93 1.84 2.23
CA TYR A 136 -9.25 0.83 3.25
C TYR A 136 -10.17 -0.24 2.68
N GLY A 137 -11.10 0.14 1.83
CA GLY A 137 -12.03 -0.78 1.20
C GLY A 137 -11.37 -1.68 0.17
N ILE A 138 -10.27 -1.26 -0.48
CA ILE A 138 -9.55 -2.11 -1.44
C ILE A 138 -8.94 -3.36 -0.79
N VAL A 139 -8.56 -3.28 0.49
CA VAL A 139 -8.02 -4.39 1.28
C VAL A 139 -9.10 -5.14 2.09
N ALA A 140 -10.37 -4.82 1.86
CA ALA A 140 -11.52 -5.49 2.47
C ALA A 140 -12.39 -6.19 1.41
N ALA A 141 -13.31 -7.05 1.85
CA ALA A 141 -14.31 -7.61 0.94
C ALA A 141 -15.21 -6.49 0.36
N PRO A 142 -15.59 -6.56 -0.92
CA PRO A 142 -15.35 -7.65 -1.86
C PRO A 142 -14.01 -7.57 -2.60
N TRP A 143 -13.31 -6.44 -2.55
CA TRP A 143 -12.15 -6.16 -3.41
C TRP A 143 -10.93 -7.02 -3.11
N ALA A 144 -10.65 -7.27 -1.82
CA ALA A 144 -9.59 -8.19 -1.42
C ALA A 144 -9.81 -9.60 -1.99
N GLN A 145 -11.07 -10.05 -2.08
CA GLN A 145 -11.39 -11.36 -2.65
C GLN A 145 -11.16 -11.38 -4.16
N LEU A 146 -11.59 -10.34 -4.88
CA LEU A 146 -11.34 -10.20 -6.31
C LEU A 146 -9.82 -10.19 -6.62
N ILE A 147 -9.04 -9.45 -5.84
CA ILE A 147 -7.58 -9.38 -6.01
C ILE A 147 -6.96 -10.76 -5.74
N ALA A 148 -7.40 -11.47 -4.68
CA ALA A 148 -6.91 -12.80 -4.38
C ALA A 148 -7.26 -13.82 -5.48
N GLU A 149 -8.48 -13.78 -6.02
CA GLU A 149 -8.91 -14.63 -7.14
C GLU A 149 -8.03 -14.39 -8.39
N MET A 150 -7.68 -13.14 -8.67
CA MET A 150 -6.77 -12.80 -9.75
C MET A 150 -5.35 -13.31 -9.52
N ILE A 151 -4.79 -13.12 -8.32
CA ILE A 151 -3.47 -13.63 -7.97
C ILE A 151 -3.42 -15.15 -8.17
N ASN A 152 -4.45 -15.86 -7.68
CA ASN A 152 -4.55 -17.31 -7.81
C ASN A 152 -4.68 -17.78 -9.26
N ALA A 153 -5.35 -17.02 -10.12
CA ALA A 153 -5.50 -17.35 -11.54
C ALA A 153 -4.20 -17.19 -12.34
N ASP A 154 -3.30 -16.33 -11.89
CA ASP A 154 -1.98 -16.12 -12.51
C ASP A 154 -0.93 -17.13 -12.00
N LEU A 155 -1.20 -17.85 -10.90
CA LEU A 155 -0.32 -18.93 -10.45
C LEU A 155 -0.40 -20.13 -11.41
N PRO A 156 0.74 -20.74 -11.77
CA PRO A 156 0.72 -21.94 -12.59
C PRO A 156 -0.03 -23.06 -11.86
N ALA A 157 -0.85 -23.83 -12.60
CA ALA A 157 -1.58 -24.97 -12.08
C ALA A 157 -0.59 -26.06 -11.61
N GLY A 158 -0.18 -26.01 -10.33
CA GLY A 158 0.82 -26.93 -9.78
C GLY A 158 1.29 -26.64 -8.35
N GLU A 159 0.98 -25.48 -7.78
CA GLU A 159 1.31 -25.15 -6.38
C GLU A 159 0.05 -24.81 -5.59
N GLY A 160 -0.62 -25.85 -5.07
CA GLY A 160 -1.78 -25.77 -4.18
C GLY A 160 -1.82 -26.96 -3.23
#